data_AF-A0A353FH20-F1
#
_entry.id   AF-A0A353FH20-F1
#
_cell.length_a   1.000
_cell.length_b   1.000
_cell.length_c   1.000
_cell.angle_alpha   90.00
_cell.angle_beta   90.00
_cell.angle_gamma   90.00
#
_symmetry.space_group_name_H-M   'P 1'
#
loop_
_entity.id
_entity.type
_entity.pdbx_description
1 polymer ?
#
loop_
_entity_poly.entity_id
_entity_poly.type
_entity_poly.pdbx_seq_one_letter_code
_entity_poly.pdbx_strand_id
1 'polypeptide(L)'
;MITSIDTEKFEKNRMMRTVEAEIITMPRETPIVLSEGVANSYSETIDKQHKKERGQFFTPMKWASFMASFACVNTELKRLKILDPGCGTLILTCALLERIVKVNPNISLIEVDAYDTDASLEELNAEIINSVTRWGDELGVKIRINFMTADFILANREMPQEGKFGNYDYVISNPPYFKIGKQDPRLSVFKGKLQGQQNIYGLFLLVSSYLLKQGGQLIYLIPRSFTSGLYFQSFREHFLSIATLEYIHIFGSRAEGFKKDDVLQENIILTASRNPSNTSNLVSISYSKGIADIENDLIRQYHKSTIIQDHGKFKIIHLPINDQEEFAINVFGRWKNTLECYGMKVSTGPVVPFRSKEFLRFEKRSKHKFAPLVWMHNCLKMRLDLSITKSDKQRWVLDNNRSNSKTLANKNYVLLRRFSSKDDEYKLVATPVFADKLKYPRIGIENHLNYLHRPDGELGAIEALGLAVLYNSSLFEAYFRSFSGNTQISATELNKTPMPPLESIVEIGREYERLSLEGIEGIDDIVGRVLGLEEIRAI
;
A
#
# COMPACT_ATOMS: atom_id res chain seq x y z
N MET A 1 10.18 54.97 -12.63
CA MET A 1 9.86 53.76 -13.44
C MET A 1 11.13 52.94 -13.54
N ILE A 2 11.02 51.60 -13.58
CA ILE A 2 12.12 50.61 -13.76
C ILE A 2 12.79 50.25 -12.41
N THR A 3 12.23 49.28 -11.63
CA THR A 3 12.40 47.79 -11.64
C THR A 3 13.68 47.35 -10.90
N SER A 4 13.53 46.74 -9.72
CA SER A 4 13.54 45.29 -9.43
C SER A 4 14.95 44.80 -9.07
N ILE A 5 15.14 44.55 -7.77
CA ILE A 5 16.35 43.94 -7.22
C ILE A 5 16.12 42.44 -7.07
N ASP A 6 17.14 41.71 -7.52
CA ASP A 6 17.47 40.29 -7.45
C ASP A 6 16.75 39.43 -6.41
N THR A 7 16.10 38.39 -6.91
CA THR A 7 15.95 37.10 -6.22
C THR A 7 16.31 35.99 -7.20
N GLU A 8 17.57 35.59 -7.19
CA GLU A 8 18.07 34.40 -7.86
C GLU A 8 18.32 33.29 -6.83
N LYS A 9 18.06 32.05 -7.25
CA LYS A 9 18.34 30.75 -6.61
C LYS A 9 17.32 30.16 -5.64
N PHE A 10 16.25 29.62 -6.23
CA PHE A 10 15.82 28.22 -6.00
C PHE A 10 15.13 27.72 -7.28
N GLU A 11 15.91 27.36 -8.30
CA GLU A 11 15.37 26.71 -9.50
C GLU A 11 15.07 25.23 -9.22
N LYS A 12 13.79 24.88 -9.39
CA LYS A 12 13.25 23.52 -9.44
C LYS A 12 13.90 22.75 -10.60
N ASN A 13 14.69 21.73 -10.28
CA ASN A 13 15.00 20.65 -11.21
C ASN A 13 13.73 19.84 -11.52
N ARG A 14 12.95 20.28 -12.51
CA ARG A 14 11.82 19.56 -13.09
C ARG A 14 12.26 19.03 -14.45
N MET A 15 13.01 17.94 -14.48
CA MET A 15 13.37 17.26 -15.72
C MET A 15 12.13 16.57 -16.29
N MET A 16 11.48 17.17 -17.28
CA MET A 16 10.55 16.48 -18.16
C MET A 16 11.36 15.59 -19.12
N ARG A 17 11.22 14.27 -19.00
CA ARG A 17 11.66 13.33 -20.04
C ARG A 17 10.54 13.22 -21.07
N THR A 18 10.67 13.94 -22.18
CA THR A 18 9.87 13.68 -23.38
C THR A 18 10.45 12.43 -24.05
N VAL A 19 9.72 11.33 -24.03
CA VAL A 19 10.08 10.12 -24.77
C VAL A 19 9.55 10.29 -26.19
N GLU A 20 10.37 10.81 -27.09
CA GLU A 20 10.04 10.83 -28.52
C GLU A 20 10.14 9.41 -29.07
N ALA A 21 9.00 8.87 -29.50
CA ALA A 21 8.92 7.59 -30.18
C ALA A 21 9.23 7.76 -31.67
N GLU A 22 10.45 7.43 -32.09
CA GLU A 22 10.72 7.18 -33.51
C GLU A 22 9.96 5.91 -33.95
N ILE A 23 9.05 6.10 -34.90
CA ILE A 23 8.20 5.07 -35.49
C ILE A 23 9.02 4.36 -36.57
N ILE A 24 9.57 3.20 -36.23
CA ILE A 24 10.01 2.21 -37.21
C ILE A 24 8.77 1.38 -37.57
N THR A 25 8.32 1.52 -38.81
CA THR A 25 7.19 0.78 -39.38
C THR A 25 7.47 -0.73 -39.43
N MET A 26 6.70 -1.53 -38.68
CA MET A 26 6.52 -2.96 -38.96
C MET A 26 5.06 -3.37 -38.73
N PRO A 27 4.29 -3.72 -39.78
CA PRO A 27 3.01 -4.40 -39.65
C PRO A 27 3.20 -5.91 -39.87
N ARG A 28 3.50 -6.62 -38.79
CA ARG A 28 3.13 -8.01 -38.49
C ARG A 28 2.69 -7.98 -37.03
N GLU A 29 1.64 -8.71 -36.64
CA GLU A 29 1.18 -8.74 -35.23
C GLU A 29 2.36 -9.02 -34.31
N THR A 30 2.73 -8.05 -33.47
CA THR A 30 3.88 -8.20 -32.57
C THR A 30 3.53 -9.23 -31.49
N PRO A 31 4.52 -9.90 -30.86
CA PRO A 31 4.24 -10.93 -29.86
C PRO A 31 3.28 -10.51 -28.74
N ILE A 32 3.32 -9.24 -28.31
CA ILE A 32 2.41 -8.73 -27.28
C ILE A 32 0.96 -8.63 -27.78
N VAL A 33 0.74 -8.29 -29.06
CA VAL A 33 -0.59 -8.21 -29.68
C VAL A 33 -1.23 -9.60 -29.74
N LEU A 34 -0.47 -10.60 -30.20
CA LEU A 34 -0.94 -11.99 -30.22
C LEU A 34 -1.27 -12.49 -28.81
N SER A 35 -0.39 -12.23 -27.84
CA SER A 35 -0.61 -12.62 -26.45
C SER A 35 -1.89 -12.00 -25.85
N GLU A 36 -2.19 -10.73 -26.15
CA GLU A 36 -3.44 -10.09 -25.73
C GLU A 36 -4.67 -10.71 -26.42
N GLY A 37 -4.57 -11.03 -27.71
CA GLY A 37 -5.61 -11.75 -28.45
C GLY A 37 -5.95 -13.09 -27.80
N VAL A 38 -4.92 -13.91 -27.54
CA VAL A 38 -5.05 -15.22 -26.87
C VAL A 38 -5.65 -15.07 -25.46
N ALA A 39 -5.21 -14.08 -24.68
CA ALA A 39 -5.74 -13.80 -23.33
C ALA A 39 -7.23 -13.45 -23.35
N ASN A 40 -7.66 -12.64 -24.31
CA ASN A 40 -9.05 -12.25 -24.47
C ASN A 40 -9.92 -13.45 -24.85
N SER A 41 -9.50 -14.24 -25.84
CA SER A 41 -10.23 -15.47 -26.24
C SER A 41 -10.32 -16.47 -25.10
N TYR A 42 -9.22 -16.71 -24.38
CA TYR A 42 -9.22 -17.61 -23.22
C TYR A 42 -10.14 -17.10 -22.10
N SER A 43 -10.13 -15.80 -21.83
CA SER A 43 -11.00 -15.17 -20.84
C SER A 43 -12.49 -15.32 -21.13
N GLU A 44 -12.90 -15.46 -22.39
CA GLU A 44 -14.30 -15.69 -22.77
C GLU A 44 -14.75 -17.13 -22.51
N THR A 45 -13.81 -18.07 -22.42
CA THR A 45 -14.10 -19.51 -22.25
C THR A 45 -14.17 -19.98 -20.79
N ILE A 46 -13.62 -19.21 -19.84
CA ILE A 46 -13.55 -19.59 -18.41
C ILE A 46 -14.67 -18.94 -17.60
N ASP A 47 -15.33 -19.75 -16.76
CA ASP A 47 -16.33 -19.27 -15.81
C ASP A 47 -15.75 -18.30 -14.76
N LYS A 48 -16.56 -17.31 -14.37
CA LYS A 48 -16.16 -16.25 -13.42
C LYS A 48 -15.74 -16.78 -12.06
N GLN A 49 -16.31 -17.91 -11.61
CA GLN A 49 -15.93 -18.52 -10.32
C GLN A 49 -14.49 -19.06 -10.35
N HIS A 50 -14.10 -19.72 -11.44
CA HIS A 50 -12.73 -20.23 -11.64
C HIS A 50 -11.68 -19.11 -11.65
N LYS A 51 -11.98 -17.96 -12.29
CA LYS A 51 -11.08 -16.80 -12.29
C LYS A 51 -10.79 -16.26 -10.89
N LYS A 52 -11.82 -16.20 -10.04
CA LYS A 52 -11.70 -15.68 -8.67
C LYS A 52 -10.95 -16.63 -7.74
N GLU A 53 -11.15 -17.94 -7.88
CA GLU A 53 -10.48 -18.94 -7.05
C GLU A 53 -8.99 -19.06 -7.37
N ARG A 54 -8.60 -18.88 -8.64
CA ARG A 54 -7.20 -18.89 -9.08
C ARG A 54 -6.52 -17.52 -9.03
N GLY A 55 -7.29 -16.44 -8.92
CA GLY A 55 -6.78 -15.06 -8.99
C GLY A 55 -6.20 -14.71 -10.36
N GLN A 56 -6.67 -15.36 -11.43
CA GLN A 56 -6.20 -15.15 -12.80
C GLN A 56 -6.88 -13.90 -13.40
N PHE A 57 -6.15 -12.79 -13.40
CA PHE A 57 -6.54 -11.55 -14.07
C PHE A 57 -5.48 -11.19 -15.09
N PHE A 58 -5.84 -11.20 -16.38
CA PHE A 58 -4.90 -10.89 -17.45
C PHE A 58 -4.56 -9.40 -17.47
N THR A 59 -3.27 -9.12 -17.57
CA THR A 59 -2.75 -7.75 -17.65
C THR A 59 -2.99 -7.20 -19.06
N PRO A 60 -3.69 -6.06 -19.22
CA PRO A 60 -3.87 -5.45 -20.55
C PRO A 60 -2.53 -5.09 -21.20
N MET A 61 -2.44 -5.14 -22.53
CA MET A 61 -1.20 -4.86 -23.29
C MET A 61 -0.56 -3.52 -22.89
N LYS A 62 -1.37 -2.46 -22.77
CA LYS A 62 -0.89 -1.14 -22.36
C LYS A 62 -0.21 -1.13 -20.98
N TRP A 63 -0.72 -1.91 -20.02
CA TRP A 63 -0.08 -2.06 -18.70
C TRP A 63 1.23 -2.83 -18.81
N ALA A 64 1.25 -3.90 -19.61
CA ALA A 64 2.43 -4.71 -19.83
C ALA A 64 3.57 -3.90 -20.46
N SER A 65 3.28 -3.13 -21.51
CA SER A 65 4.24 -2.22 -22.15
C SER A 65 4.74 -1.13 -21.21
N PHE A 66 3.84 -0.57 -20.39
CA PHE A 66 4.24 0.44 -19.39
C PHE A 66 5.15 -0.16 -18.31
N MET A 67 4.82 -1.35 -17.79
CA MET A 67 5.71 -2.07 -16.86
C MET A 67 7.08 -2.34 -17.48
N ALA A 68 7.11 -2.86 -18.71
CA ALA A 68 8.35 -3.13 -19.44
C ALA A 68 9.18 -1.86 -19.66
N SER A 69 8.56 -0.68 -19.79
CA SER A 69 9.27 0.59 -19.98
C SER A 69 10.24 0.93 -18.83
N PHE A 70 9.96 0.43 -17.61
CA PHE A 70 10.83 0.62 -16.45
C PHE A 70 12.08 -0.27 -16.46
N ALA A 71 12.18 -1.23 -17.37
CA ALA A 71 13.39 -2.04 -17.51
C ALA A 71 14.59 -1.16 -17.85
N CYS A 72 15.57 -1.14 -16.96
CA CYS A 72 16.86 -0.51 -17.21
C CYS A 72 17.70 -1.43 -18.09
N VAL A 73 17.48 -1.37 -19.41
CA VAL A 73 18.14 -2.23 -20.40
C VAL A 73 19.63 -1.90 -20.50
N ASN A 74 20.49 -2.86 -20.16
CA ASN A 74 21.93 -2.74 -20.38
C ASN A 74 22.28 -3.13 -21.84
N THR A 75 22.60 -2.13 -22.66
CA THR A 75 22.89 -2.27 -24.10
C THR A 75 24.22 -2.97 -24.41
N GLU A 76 25.07 -3.19 -23.40
CA GLU A 76 26.33 -3.92 -23.56
C GLU A 76 26.15 -5.45 -23.46
N LEU A 77 25.01 -5.91 -22.91
CA LEU A 77 24.75 -7.33 -22.75
C LEU A 77 24.37 -7.96 -24.10
N LYS A 78 25.12 -8.98 -24.52
CA LYS A 78 24.78 -9.81 -25.68
C LYS A 78 23.85 -10.98 -25.35
N ARG A 79 23.72 -11.30 -24.06
CA ARG A 79 22.94 -12.43 -23.55
C ARG A 79 22.29 -12.04 -22.23
N LEU A 80 21.03 -12.40 -22.05
CA LEU A 80 20.30 -12.16 -20.80
C LEU A 80 19.31 -13.27 -20.50
N LYS A 81 18.94 -13.39 -19.22
CA LYS A 81 17.97 -14.34 -18.71
C LYS A 81 16.83 -13.61 -17.99
N ILE A 82 15.59 -13.94 -18.35
CA ILE A 82 14.36 -13.36 -17.81
C ILE A 82 13.58 -14.43 -17.04
N LEU A 83 12.91 -14.03 -15.96
CA LEU A 83 11.94 -14.84 -15.24
C LEU A 83 10.57 -14.18 -15.26
N ASP A 84 9.54 -14.95 -15.61
CA ASP A 84 8.12 -14.58 -15.44
C ASP A 84 7.44 -15.64 -14.55
N PRO A 85 7.35 -15.41 -13.23
CA PRO A 85 6.99 -16.43 -12.26
C PRO A 85 5.50 -16.76 -12.19
N GLY A 86 4.65 -15.99 -12.88
CA GLY A 86 3.20 -16.16 -12.93
C GLY A 86 2.70 -15.63 -14.26
N CYS A 87 3.05 -16.34 -15.33
CA CYS A 87 3.12 -15.74 -16.66
C CYS A 87 1.79 -15.64 -17.37
N GLY A 88 0.77 -16.43 -17.00
CA GLY A 88 -0.48 -16.51 -17.74
C GLY A 88 -0.21 -16.79 -19.22
N THR A 89 -0.70 -15.90 -20.09
CA THR A 89 -0.49 -15.93 -21.55
C THR A 89 0.79 -15.23 -22.02
N LEU A 90 1.81 -15.09 -21.17
CA LEU A 90 3.12 -14.48 -21.49
C LEU A 90 3.08 -12.98 -21.85
N ILE A 91 1.99 -12.25 -21.54
CA ILE A 91 1.85 -10.84 -21.96
C ILE A 91 2.97 -9.93 -21.44
N LEU A 92 3.38 -10.12 -20.18
CA LEU A 92 4.49 -9.37 -19.57
C LEU A 92 5.84 -9.76 -20.14
N THR A 93 6.03 -11.06 -20.40
CA THR A 93 7.20 -11.59 -21.10
C THR A 93 7.33 -10.96 -22.48
N CYS A 94 6.28 -10.98 -23.31
CA CYS A 94 6.28 -10.38 -24.64
C CYS A 94 6.61 -8.88 -24.60
N ALA A 95 5.99 -8.13 -23.68
CA ALA A 95 6.26 -6.70 -23.53
C ALA A 95 7.73 -6.40 -23.19
N LEU A 96 8.32 -7.17 -22.28
CA LEU A 96 9.72 -7.00 -21.89
C LEU A 96 10.68 -7.39 -23.01
N LEU A 97 10.38 -8.46 -23.75
CA LEU A 97 11.17 -8.86 -24.92
C LEU A 97 11.17 -7.77 -26.00
N GLU A 98 10.00 -7.24 -26.36
CA GLU A 98 9.87 -6.15 -27.33
C GLU A 98 10.66 -4.90 -26.89
N ARG A 99 10.58 -4.53 -25.61
CA ARG A 99 11.36 -3.41 -25.05
C ARG A 99 12.87 -3.65 -25.15
N ILE A 100 13.34 -4.83 -24.74
CA ILE A 100 14.76 -5.16 -24.73
C ILE A 100 15.33 -5.16 -26.15
N VAL A 101 14.69 -5.85 -27.09
CA VAL A 101 15.15 -5.94 -28.49
C VAL A 101 15.13 -4.57 -29.15
N LYS A 102 14.12 -3.73 -28.87
CA LYS A 102 14.06 -2.35 -29.39
C LYS A 102 15.21 -1.48 -28.88
N VAL A 103 15.66 -1.66 -27.64
CA VAL A 103 16.64 -0.77 -26.99
C VAL A 103 18.08 -1.26 -27.12
N ASN A 104 18.29 -2.57 -27.13
CA ASN A 104 19.59 -3.19 -27.16
C ASN A 104 19.86 -3.82 -28.54
N PRO A 105 20.52 -3.11 -29.46
CA PRO A 105 20.85 -3.67 -30.78
C PRO A 105 21.93 -4.77 -30.72
N ASN A 106 22.63 -4.93 -29.60
CA ASN A 106 23.69 -5.93 -29.42
C ASN A 106 23.17 -7.27 -28.88
N ILE A 107 21.89 -7.35 -28.52
CA ILE A 107 21.32 -8.57 -27.95
C ILE A 107 21.30 -9.68 -29.00
N SER A 108 21.77 -10.88 -28.63
CA SER A 108 21.85 -12.02 -29.55
C SER A 108 21.15 -13.27 -29.00
N LEU A 109 20.98 -13.35 -27.69
CA LEU A 109 20.30 -14.45 -27.01
C LEU A 109 19.51 -13.94 -25.81
N ILE A 110 18.23 -14.29 -25.78
CA ILE A 110 17.36 -14.09 -24.62
C ILE A 110 16.80 -15.45 -24.21
N GLU A 111 17.01 -15.83 -22.94
CA GLU A 111 16.43 -17.02 -22.35
C GLU A 111 15.37 -16.61 -21.32
N VAL A 112 14.19 -17.21 -21.39
CA VAL A 112 13.06 -16.91 -20.51
C VAL A 112 12.62 -18.18 -19.81
N ASP A 113 12.51 -18.12 -18.48
CA ASP A 113 11.82 -19.12 -17.69
C ASP A 113 10.46 -18.55 -17.27
N ALA A 114 9.38 -19.21 -17.68
CA ALA A 114 8.01 -18.77 -17.44
C ALA A 114 7.23 -19.86 -16.68
N TYR A 115 6.56 -19.48 -15.60
CA TYR A 115 5.81 -20.41 -14.74
C TYR A 115 4.33 -20.08 -14.73
N ASP A 116 3.49 -21.10 -14.86
CA ASP A 116 2.09 -21.04 -14.46
C ASP A 116 1.67 -22.40 -13.89
N THR A 117 0.65 -22.41 -13.04
CA THR A 117 0.10 -23.68 -12.51
C THR A 117 -0.98 -24.27 -13.41
N ASP A 118 -1.48 -23.49 -14.37
CA ASP A 118 -2.60 -23.88 -15.22
C ASP A 118 -2.15 -24.63 -16.47
N ALA A 119 -2.33 -25.95 -16.45
CA ALA A 119 -1.98 -26.82 -17.57
C ALA A 119 -2.71 -26.46 -18.88
N SER A 120 -3.89 -25.83 -18.83
CA SER A 120 -4.59 -25.43 -20.07
C SER A 120 -3.87 -24.31 -20.84
N LEU A 121 -2.93 -23.60 -20.21
CA LEU A 121 -2.15 -22.56 -20.88
C LEU A 121 -1.01 -23.13 -21.75
N GLU A 122 -0.69 -24.42 -21.64
CA GLU A 122 0.45 -25.01 -22.36
C GLU A 122 0.28 -24.95 -23.88
N GLU A 123 -0.89 -25.33 -24.39
CA GLU A 123 -1.21 -25.24 -25.83
C GLU A 123 -1.27 -23.79 -26.30
N LEU A 124 -1.90 -22.91 -25.52
CA LEU A 124 -2.03 -21.48 -25.83
C LEU A 124 -0.66 -20.79 -25.88
N ASN A 125 0.21 -21.08 -24.91
CA ASN A 125 1.55 -20.51 -24.86
C ASN A 125 2.47 -21.10 -25.93
N ALA A 126 2.24 -22.33 -26.41
CA ALA A 126 3.01 -22.88 -27.53
C ALA A 126 2.87 -22.02 -28.80
N GLU A 127 1.67 -21.52 -29.10
CA GLU A 127 1.44 -20.61 -30.22
C GLU A 127 2.21 -19.28 -30.05
N ILE A 128 2.10 -18.68 -28.86
CA ILE A 128 2.79 -17.42 -28.52
C ILE A 128 4.30 -17.60 -28.60
N ILE A 129 4.84 -18.67 -28.04
CA ILE A 129 6.29 -18.98 -28.06
C ILE A 129 6.79 -19.17 -29.49
N ASN A 130 6.03 -19.87 -30.35
CA ASN A 130 6.37 -20.02 -31.76
C ASN A 130 6.35 -18.67 -32.51
N SER A 131 5.45 -17.77 -32.15
CA SER A 131 5.41 -16.41 -32.70
C SER A 131 6.60 -15.57 -32.24
N VAL A 132 6.90 -15.56 -30.93
CA VAL A 132 8.06 -14.88 -30.33
C VAL A 132 9.36 -15.35 -30.97
N THR A 133 9.52 -16.67 -31.16
CA THR A 133 10.74 -17.25 -31.73
C THR A 133 10.95 -16.76 -33.16
N ARG A 134 9.90 -16.81 -34.01
CA ARG A 134 9.96 -16.30 -35.38
C ARG A 134 10.25 -14.80 -35.42
N TRP A 135 9.58 -14.03 -34.58
CA TRP A 135 9.80 -12.59 -34.45
C TRP A 135 11.25 -12.26 -34.05
N GLY A 136 11.83 -13.01 -33.10
CA GLY A 136 13.23 -12.88 -32.72
C GLY A 136 14.19 -13.22 -33.86
N ASP A 137 13.97 -14.34 -34.55
CA ASP A 137 14.80 -14.79 -35.67
C ASP A 137 14.82 -13.77 -36.82
N GLU A 138 13.66 -13.15 -37.13
CA GLU A 138 13.55 -12.07 -38.13
C GLU A 138 14.39 -10.83 -37.76
N LEU A 139 14.65 -10.62 -36.46
CA LEU A 139 15.46 -9.54 -35.93
C LEU A 139 16.91 -9.97 -35.61
N GLY A 140 17.29 -11.21 -35.91
CA GLY A 140 18.61 -11.76 -35.60
C GLY A 140 18.86 -12.02 -34.11
N VAL A 141 17.79 -12.11 -33.30
CA VAL A 141 17.86 -12.35 -31.85
C VAL A 141 17.31 -13.73 -31.54
N LYS A 142 18.14 -14.63 -31.00
CA LYS A 142 17.68 -15.94 -30.59
C LYS A 142 16.89 -15.84 -29.28
N ILE A 143 15.59 -16.13 -29.31
CA ILE A 143 14.74 -16.13 -28.11
C ILE A 143 14.35 -17.57 -27.77
N ARG A 144 14.53 -17.97 -26.51
CA ARG A 144 14.15 -19.28 -25.99
C ARG A 144 13.25 -19.09 -24.79
N ILE A 145 12.01 -19.55 -24.88
CA ILE A 145 11.07 -19.54 -23.75
C ILE A 145 10.88 -20.97 -23.27
N ASN A 146 11.14 -21.19 -21.99
CA ASN A 146 10.88 -22.41 -21.27
C ASN A 146 9.65 -22.20 -20.38
N PHE A 147 8.48 -22.66 -20.86
CA PHE A 147 7.24 -22.65 -20.09
C PHE A 147 7.15 -23.87 -19.20
N MET A 148 6.86 -23.66 -17.91
CA MET A 148 6.80 -24.71 -16.89
C MET A 148 5.45 -24.69 -16.18
N THR A 149 4.69 -25.78 -16.35
CA THR A 149 3.44 -26.02 -15.63
C THR A 149 3.75 -26.47 -14.18
N ALA A 150 4.08 -25.52 -13.29
CA ALA A 150 4.52 -25.80 -11.92
C ALA A 150 4.22 -24.64 -10.95
N ASP A 151 4.12 -24.95 -9.64
CA ASP A 151 4.11 -23.93 -8.59
C ASP A 151 5.50 -23.30 -8.48
N PHE A 152 5.62 -22.03 -8.89
CA PHE A 152 6.87 -21.28 -8.93
C PHE A 152 7.65 -21.31 -7.60
N ILE A 153 6.96 -21.16 -6.46
CA ILE A 153 7.60 -21.08 -5.15
C ILE A 153 8.19 -22.45 -4.78
N LEU A 154 7.42 -23.53 -4.97
CA LEU A 154 7.86 -24.90 -4.65
C LEU A 154 8.91 -25.42 -5.64
N ALA A 155 8.84 -25.02 -6.91
CA ALA A 155 9.84 -25.31 -7.93
C ALA A 155 11.19 -24.67 -7.59
N ASN A 156 11.18 -23.53 -6.91
CA ASN A 156 12.37 -22.78 -6.52
C ASN A 156 12.69 -22.89 -5.01
N ARG A 157 12.34 -24.02 -4.37
CA ARG A 157 12.60 -24.25 -2.93
C ARG A 157 14.09 -24.20 -2.56
N GLU A 158 14.96 -24.55 -3.50
CA GLU A 158 16.43 -24.50 -3.38
C GLU A 158 17.00 -23.17 -3.90
N MET A 159 16.24 -22.08 -3.76
CA MET A 159 16.70 -20.73 -4.12
C MET A 159 18.02 -20.37 -3.41
N PRO A 160 18.83 -19.47 -3.99
CA PRO A 160 20.09 -19.04 -3.42
C PRO A 160 19.98 -18.64 -1.94
N GLN A 161 20.91 -19.15 -1.12
CA GLN A 161 21.02 -18.74 0.27
C GLN A 161 21.44 -17.27 0.38
N GLU A 162 21.31 -16.68 1.58
CA GLU A 162 21.78 -15.31 1.84
C GLU A 162 23.25 -15.12 1.43
N GLY A 163 23.55 -13.97 0.81
CA GLY A 163 24.86 -13.66 0.26
C GLY A 163 25.17 -14.28 -1.11
N LYS A 164 24.33 -15.20 -1.61
CA LYS A 164 24.41 -15.70 -2.99
C LYS A 164 23.40 -15.00 -3.89
N PHE A 165 23.76 -14.94 -5.18
CA PHE A 165 22.92 -14.39 -6.24
C PHE A 165 22.39 -15.52 -7.12
N GLY A 166 21.22 -15.31 -7.70
CA GLY A 166 20.70 -16.19 -8.73
C GLY A 166 21.24 -15.83 -10.11
N ASN A 167 20.48 -16.15 -11.15
CA ASN A 167 20.92 -16.13 -12.53
C ASN A 167 20.00 -15.36 -13.49
N TYR A 168 19.00 -14.63 -12.99
CA TYR A 168 18.15 -13.77 -13.82
C TYR A 168 18.62 -12.31 -13.82
N ASP A 169 18.61 -11.70 -14.99
CA ASP A 169 18.88 -10.27 -15.19
C ASP A 169 17.61 -9.44 -14.93
N TYR A 170 16.45 -9.95 -15.37
CA TYR A 170 15.15 -9.33 -15.14
C TYR A 170 14.14 -10.34 -14.61
N VAL A 171 13.27 -9.88 -13.71
CA VAL A 171 12.02 -10.55 -13.38
C VAL A 171 10.88 -9.58 -13.62
N ILE A 172 9.86 -10.00 -14.36
CA ILE A 172 8.63 -9.22 -14.56
C ILE A 172 7.42 -10.07 -14.17
N SER A 173 6.48 -9.54 -13.38
CA SER A 173 5.32 -10.33 -12.96
C SER A 173 4.11 -9.51 -12.51
N ASN A 174 2.93 -10.08 -12.75
CA ASN A 174 1.68 -9.77 -12.07
C ASN A 174 1.23 -11.05 -11.31
N PRO A 175 1.72 -11.29 -10.09
CA PRO A 175 1.45 -12.52 -9.36
C PRO A 175 -0.02 -12.61 -8.89
N PRO A 176 -0.51 -13.79 -8.48
CA PRO A 176 -1.85 -13.91 -7.91
C PRO A 176 -1.98 -13.20 -6.55
N TYR A 177 -3.20 -12.82 -6.14
CA TYR A 177 -3.46 -12.09 -4.89
C TYR A 177 -4.42 -12.83 -3.96
N PHE A 178 -3.90 -13.57 -2.98
CA PHE A 178 -4.71 -14.18 -1.92
C PHE A 178 -3.92 -14.45 -0.65
N LYS A 179 -4.64 -14.57 0.46
CA LYS A 179 -4.07 -14.92 1.76
C LYS A 179 -3.73 -16.41 1.78
N ILE A 180 -2.54 -16.75 2.28
CA ILE A 180 -2.11 -18.16 2.38
C ILE A 180 -2.26 -18.71 3.79
N GLY A 181 -2.79 -19.92 3.95
CA GLY A 181 -2.97 -20.51 5.27
C GLY A 181 -1.65 -20.67 6.04
N LYS A 182 -1.70 -20.71 7.37
CA LYS A 182 -0.49 -20.90 8.21
C LYS A 182 0.24 -22.23 7.95
N GLN A 183 -0.45 -23.22 7.39
CA GLN A 183 0.08 -24.55 7.07
C GLN A 183 0.34 -24.72 5.56
N ASP A 184 0.33 -23.63 4.79
CA ASP A 184 0.58 -23.69 3.36
C ASP A 184 2.02 -24.19 3.09
N PRO A 185 2.21 -25.23 2.26
CA PRO A 185 3.53 -25.84 2.05
C PRO A 185 4.56 -24.84 1.48
N ARG A 186 4.12 -23.79 0.78
CA ARG A 186 5.00 -22.75 0.22
C ARG A 186 5.72 -21.94 1.30
N LEU A 187 5.19 -21.88 2.52
CA LEU A 187 5.85 -21.21 3.64
C LEU A 187 7.14 -21.93 4.08
N SER A 188 7.24 -23.24 3.84
CA SER A 188 8.42 -24.04 4.20
C SER A 188 9.68 -23.58 3.47
N VAL A 189 9.54 -23.02 2.26
CA VAL A 189 10.64 -22.47 1.45
C VAL A 189 11.42 -21.37 2.19
N PHE A 190 10.74 -20.63 3.07
CA PHE A 190 11.34 -19.53 3.84
C PHE A 190 11.94 -19.98 5.17
N LYS A 191 11.92 -21.29 5.50
CA LYS A 191 12.56 -21.87 6.69
C LYS A 191 12.24 -21.12 8.00
N GLY A 192 11.00 -20.65 8.15
CA GLY A 192 10.53 -19.94 9.35
C GLY A 192 10.91 -18.44 9.44
N LYS A 193 11.53 -17.86 8.41
CA LYS A 193 11.89 -16.41 8.39
C LYS A 193 10.69 -15.47 8.34
N LEU A 194 9.55 -15.94 7.83
CA LEU A 194 8.33 -15.15 7.73
C LEU A 194 7.41 -15.40 8.92
N GLN A 195 6.98 -14.32 9.56
CA GLN A 195 6.09 -14.36 10.72
C GLN A 195 4.69 -13.84 10.40
N GLY A 196 3.68 -14.47 10.99
CA GLY A 196 2.30 -14.05 10.85
C GLY A 196 1.67 -14.48 9.52
N GLN A 197 0.52 -13.88 9.21
CA GLN A 197 -0.29 -14.22 8.04
C GLN A 197 0.31 -13.57 6.79
N GLN A 198 0.57 -14.35 5.74
CA GLN A 198 1.19 -13.88 4.50
C GLN A 198 0.19 -13.77 3.34
N ASN A 199 0.57 -13.02 2.30
CA ASN A 199 -0.10 -13.01 1.00
C ASN A 199 0.83 -13.66 -0.05
N ILE A 200 0.25 -14.41 -0.99
CA ILE A 200 1.00 -15.16 -2.00
C ILE A 200 1.90 -14.25 -2.88
N TYR A 201 1.45 -13.04 -3.24
CA TYR A 201 2.29 -12.12 -4.04
C TYR A 201 3.59 -11.76 -3.33
N GLY A 202 3.58 -11.68 -1.99
CA GLY A 202 4.77 -11.39 -1.21
C GLY A 202 5.77 -12.54 -1.27
N LEU A 203 5.30 -13.78 -1.34
CA LEU A 203 6.16 -14.94 -1.52
C LEU A 203 6.79 -14.95 -2.91
N PHE A 204 6.00 -14.65 -3.96
CA PHE A 204 6.50 -14.52 -5.34
C PHE A 204 7.62 -13.46 -5.40
N LEU A 205 7.36 -12.26 -4.89
CA LEU A 205 8.32 -11.16 -4.89
C LEU A 205 9.63 -11.54 -4.17
N LEU A 206 9.54 -12.21 -3.01
CA LEU A 206 10.73 -12.64 -2.27
C LEU A 206 11.53 -13.70 -3.01
N VAL A 207 10.90 -14.78 -3.49
CA VAL A 207 11.60 -15.84 -4.24
C VAL A 207 12.27 -15.24 -5.48
N SER A 208 11.55 -14.42 -6.24
CA SER A 208 12.13 -13.70 -7.38
C SER A 208 13.32 -12.82 -7.00
N SER A 209 13.25 -12.14 -5.86
CA SER A 209 14.37 -11.34 -5.35
C SER A 209 15.61 -12.19 -5.06
N TYR A 210 15.46 -13.44 -4.64
CA TYR A 210 16.56 -14.39 -4.44
C TYR A 210 17.14 -14.94 -5.74
N LEU A 211 16.32 -15.08 -6.78
CA LEU A 211 16.73 -15.64 -8.06
C LEU A 211 17.42 -14.62 -8.99
N LEU A 212 17.39 -13.33 -8.65
CA LEU A 212 18.13 -12.31 -9.38
C LEU A 212 19.65 -12.42 -9.22
N LYS A 213 20.37 -12.09 -10.30
CA LYS A 213 21.80 -11.75 -10.25
C LYS A 213 22.02 -10.49 -9.40
N GLN A 214 23.28 -10.24 -9.01
CA GLN A 214 23.63 -8.94 -8.44
C GLN A 214 23.30 -7.82 -9.43
N GLY A 215 22.56 -6.80 -8.99
CA GLY A 215 22.10 -5.70 -9.82
C GLY A 215 21.00 -6.06 -10.82
N GLY A 216 20.53 -7.32 -10.86
CA GLY A 216 19.36 -7.68 -11.64
C GLY A 216 18.10 -6.98 -11.10
N GLN A 217 17.09 -6.80 -11.95
CA GLN A 217 15.94 -5.94 -11.70
C GLN A 217 14.61 -6.70 -11.63
N LEU A 218 13.78 -6.36 -10.65
CA LEU A 218 12.39 -6.79 -10.51
C LEU A 218 11.47 -5.69 -11.04
N ILE A 219 10.40 -6.08 -11.72
CA ILE A 219 9.30 -5.21 -12.15
C ILE A 219 7.99 -5.92 -11.82
N TYR A 220 7.26 -5.43 -10.84
CA TYR A 220 6.12 -6.15 -10.26
C TYR A 220 4.88 -5.28 -10.19
N LEU A 221 3.73 -5.83 -10.61
CA LEU A 221 2.42 -5.26 -10.34
C LEU A 221 1.84 -5.93 -9.10
N ILE A 222 1.73 -5.21 -7.97
CA ILE A 222 1.31 -5.77 -6.68
C ILE A 222 0.44 -4.80 -5.87
N PRO A 223 -0.36 -5.28 -4.91
CA PRO A 223 -1.15 -4.42 -4.04
C PRO A 223 -0.27 -3.51 -3.16
N ARG A 224 -0.61 -2.22 -3.07
CA ARG A 224 0.03 -1.20 -2.21
C ARG A 224 0.08 -1.58 -0.73
N SER A 225 -0.83 -2.45 -0.30
CA SER A 225 -1.04 -2.90 1.08
C SER A 225 0.23 -3.27 1.87
N PHE A 226 1.31 -3.73 1.21
CA PHE A 226 2.54 -4.11 1.89
C PHE A 226 3.38 -2.96 2.43
N THR A 227 3.13 -1.73 1.97
CA THR A 227 3.89 -0.54 2.35
C THR A 227 3.80 -0.21 3.85
N SER A 228 2.78 -0.70 4.54
CA SER A 228 2.52 -0.49 5.96
C SER A 228 1.84 -1.72 6.61
N GLY A 229 1.33 -1.56 7.83
CA GLY A 229 0.65 -2.62 8.57
C GLY A 229 1.54 -3.73 9.14
N LEU A 230 1.09 -4.28 10.27
CA LEU A 230 1.71 -5.45 10.92
C LEU A 230 1.66 -6.71 10.05
N TYR A 231 0.59 -6.85 9.26
CA TYR A 231 0.39 -8.02 8.40
C TYR A 231 1.56 -8.25 7.45
N PHE A 232 2.10 -7.16 6.88
CA PHE A 232 3.18 -7.23 5.90
C PHE A 232 4.56 -6.93 6.49
N GLN A 233 4.67 -6.70 7.80
CA GLN A 233 5.91 -6.24 8.43
C GLN A 233 7.07 -7.19 8.18
N SER A 234 6.91 -8.48 8.53
CA SER A 234 7.99 -9.47 8.39
C SER A 234 8.41 -9.67 6.93
N PHE A 235 7.45 -9.70 5.99
CA PHE A 235 7.72 -9.72 4.56
C PHE A 235 8.50 -8.47 4.11
N ARG A 236 8.03 -7.28 4.48
CA ARG A 236 8.61 -5.99 4.07
C ARG A 236 10.02 -5.83 4.59
N GLU A 237 10.27 -6.16 5.85
CA GLU A 237 11.61 -6.14 6.44
C GLU A 237 12.57 -7.06 5.67
N HIS A 238 12.10 -8.27 5.34
CA HIS A 238 12.91 -9.23 4.61
C HIS A 238 13.18 -8.78 3.18
N PHE A 239 12.16 -8.31 2.47
CA PHE A 239 12.28 -7.79 1.11
C PHE A 239 13.27 -6.63 1.05
N LEU A 240 13.13 -5.63 1.93
CA LEU A 240 14.02 -4.47 1.99
C LEU A 240 15.45 -4.80 2.43
N SER A 241 15.70 -5.99 3.01
CA SER A 241 17.05 -6.45 3.36
C SER A 241 17.84 -7.02 2.18
N ILE A 242 17.14 -7.44 1.12
CA ILE A 242 17.74 -8.11 -0.04
C ILE A 242 17.54 -7.35 -1.35
N ALA A 243 16.55 -6.45 -1.40
CA ALA A 243 16.20 -5.67 -2.57
C ALA A 243 16.34 -4.17 -2.28
N THR A 244 16.91 -3.46 -3.22
CA THR A 244 16.97 -2.01 -3.27
C THR A 244 15.80 -1.50 -4.07
N LEU A 245 14.88 -0.77 -3.43
CA LEU A 245 13.78 -0.09 -4.12
C LEU A 245 14.33 1.01 -5.04
N GLU A 246 13.78 1.13 -6.26
CA GLU A 246 14.22 2.07 -7.29
C GLU A 246 13.08 2.96 -7.79
N TYR A 247 11.92 2.36 -8.08
CA TYR A 247 10.77 3.05 -8.65
C TYR A 247 9.46 2.53 -8.06
N ILE A 248 8.50 3.42 -7.83
CA ILE A 248 7.10 3.06 -7.59
C ILE A 248 6.18 3.92 -8.45
N HIS A 249 5.32 3.29 -9.24
CA HIS A 249 4.20 3.95 -9.90
C HIS A 249 2.90 3.69 -9.11
N ILE A 250 2.14 4.74 -8.85
CA ILE A 250 0.90 4.69 -8.08
C ILE A 250 -0.29 5.00 -9.00
N PHE A 251 -1.32 4.17 -8.93
CA PHE A 251 -2.58 4.43 -9.64
C PHE A 251 -3.61 5.12 -8.75
N GLY A 252 -4.24 6.16 -9.29
CA GLY A 252 -5.26 6.97 -8.63
C GLY A 252 -6.55 6.21 -8.40
N SER A 253 -7.04 5.50 -9.41
CA SER A 253 -8.32 4.81 -9.37
C SER A 253 -8.17 3.29 -9.20
N ARG A 254 -9.05 2.71 -8.37
CA ARG A 254 -9.14 1.25 -8.14
C ARG A 254 -9.75 0.50 -9.33
N ALA A 255 -10.50 1.20 -10.18
CA ALA A 255 -11.40 0.59 -11.14
C ALA A 255 -10.85 0.53 -12.57
N GLU A 256 -9.93 1.41 -12.99
CA GLU A 256 -9.76 1.62 -14.44
C GLU A 256 -8.95 0.55 -15.19
N GLY A 257 -8.01 -0.13 -14.53
CA GLY A 257 -7.20 -1.20 -15.15
C GLY A 257 -7.88 -2.57 -15.18
N PHE A 258 -8.76 -2.85 -14.22
CA PHE A 258 -9.41 -4.17 -14.01
C PHE A 258 -10.95 -4.04 -13.90
N LYS A 259 -11.52 -3.07 -14.61
CA LYS A 259 -12.95 -2.66 -14.61
C LYS A 259 -13.93 -3.84 -14.80
N LYS A 260 -13.49 -4.94 -15.41
CA LYS A 260 -14.31 -6.15 -15.65
C LYS A 260 -14.49 -7.03 -14.40
N ASP A 261 -13.67 -6.87 -13.37
CA ASP A 261 -13.44 -7.94 -12.37
C ASP A 261 -13.63 -7.54 -10.89
N ASP A 262 -14.21 -6.36 -10.61
CA ASP A 262 -14.60 -5.93 -9.25
C ASP A 262 -13.44 -5.96 -8.23
N VAL A 263 -12.21 -5.73 -8.70
CA VAL A 263 -10.98 -5.76 -7.89
C VAL A 263 -10.85 -4.46 -7.11
N LEU A 264 -11.21 -4.48 -5.82
CA LEU A 264 -11.17 -3.33 -4.90
C LEU A 264 -9.76 -2.97 -4.37
N GLN A 265 -8.68 -3.51 -4.95
CA GLN A 265 -7.32 -3.35 -4.43
C GLN A 265 -6.55 -2.27 -5.19
N GLU A 266 -5.87 -1.40 -4.45
CA GLU A 266 -4.93 -0.43 -5.03
C GLU A 266 -3.62 -1.14 -5.37
N ASN A 267 -3.37 -1.35 -6.65
CA ASN A 267 -2.10 -1.89 -7.11
C ASN A 267 -1.09 -0.77 -7.36
N ILE A 268 0.19 -1.12 -7.34
CA ILE A 268 1.32 -0.28 -7.73
C ILE A 268 2.22 -1.08 -8.66
N ILE A 269 2.95 -0.39 -9.53
CA ILE A 269 4.13 -0.99 -10.16
C ILE A 269 5.32 -0.68 -9.26
N LEU A 270 6.05 -1.69 -8.87
CA LEU A 270 7.27 -1.60 -8.08
C LEU A 270 8.44 -2.08 -8.92
N THR A 271 9.52 -1.29 -8.96
CA THR A 271 10.82 -1.79 -9.40
C THR A 271 11.86 -1.73 -8.29
N ALA A 272 12.68 -2.77 -8.26
CA ALA A 272 13.75 -2.92 -7.29
C ALA A 272 14.88 -3.75 -7.89
N SER A 273 16.10 -3.54 -7.44
CA SER A 273 17.26 -4.33 -7.85
C SER A 273 17.84 -5.15 -6.69
N ARG A 274 18.50 -6.26 -7.01
CA ARG A 274 19.16 -7.11 -6.03
C ARG A 274 20.52 -6.52 -5.63
N ASN A 275 20.55 -5.76 -4.54
CA ASN A 275 21.74 -5.19 -3.88
C ASN A 275 22.90 -4.82 -4.85
N PRO A 276 22.70 -3.84 -5.75
CA PRO A 276 23.73 -3.46 -6.71
C PRO A 276 24.96 -2.88 -5.99
N SER A 277 26.14 -3.05 -6.60
CA SER A 277 27.42 -2.56 -6.07
C SER A 277 27.45 -1.04 -5.88
N ASN A 278 26.75 -0.30 -6.75
CA ASN A 278 26.53 1.14 -6.66
C ASN A 278 25.04 1.40 -6.42
N THR A 279 24.62 1.43 -5.16
CA THR A 279 23.22 1.71 -4.80
C THR A 279 22.96 3.21 -4.84
N SER A 280 22.09 3.66 -5.75
CA SER A 280 21.51 5.00 -5.63
C SER A 280 20.76 5.10 -4.30
N ASN A 281 20.87 6.25 -3.62
CA ASN A 281 20.10 6.56 -2.42
C ASN A 281 18.75 7.21 -2.74
N LEU A 282 18.39 7.32 -4.02
CA LEU A 282 17.15 7.89 -4.50
C LEU A 282 16.15 6.82 -4.93
N VAL A 283 14.87 7.12 -4.75
CA VAL A 283 13.74 6.35 -5.28
C VAL A 283 12.83 7.31 -6.03
N SER A 284 12.43 6.89 -7.22
CA SER A 284 11.50 7.64 -8.05
C SER A 284 10.07 7.20 -7.77
N ILE A 285 9.15 8.15 -7.68
CA ILE A 285 7.73 7.90 -7.52
C ILE A 285 6.98 8.67 -8.59
N SER A 286 6.06 8.00 -9.29
CA SER A 286 5.09 8.68 -10.16
C SER A 286 3.67 8.26 -9.85
N TYR A 287 2.74 9.02 -10.41
CA TYR A 287 1.32 8.87 -10.17
C TYR A 287 0.55 9.17 -11.46
N SER A 288 -0.38 8.27 -11.81
CA SER A 288 -1.40 8.51 -12.82
C SER A 288 -2.80 8.26 -12.23
N LYS A 289 -3.85 8.87 -12.79
CA LYS A 289 -5.23 8.56 -12.39
C LYS A 289 -5.65 7.17 -12.88
N GLY A 290 -5.14 6.76 -14.04
CA GLY A 290 -5.41 5.47 -14.64
C GLY A 290 -4.49 5.20 -15.84
N ILE A 291 -4.99 4.38 -16.76
CA ILE A 291 -4.21 3.98 -17.94
C ILE A 291 -4.16 5.07 -19.02
N ALA A 292 -5.14 5.99 -19.02
CA ALA A 292 -5.26 7.01 -20.05
C ALA A 292 -4.24 8.14 -19.91
N ASP A 293 -3.72 8.37 -18.70
CA ASP A 293 -2.77 9.43 -18.37
C ASP A 293 -1.39 8.91 -17.91
N ILE A 294 -1.13 7.62 -18.11
CA ILE A 294 0.10 6.93 -17.69
C ILE A 294 1.38 7.49 -18.33
N GLU A 295 1.24 8.19 -19.45
CA GLU A 295 2.33 8.84 -20.19
C GLU A 295 2.61 10.28 -19.72
N ASN A 296 1.75 10.87 -18.87
CA ASN A 296 1.86 12.26 -18.38
C ASN A 296 2.47 12.37 -16.98
N ASP A 297 3.26 11.37 -16.59
CA ASP A 297 3.72 11.18 -15.22
C ASP A 297 4.69 12.27 -14.75
N LEU A 298 4.27 13.03 -13.72
CA LEU A 298 5.22 13.80 -12.92
C LEU A 298 6.02 12.82 -12.06
N ILE A 299 7.27 12.57 -12.45
CA ILE A 299 8.21 11.77 -11.65
C ILE A 299 8.82 12.68 -10.57
N ARG A 300 8.74 12.24 -9.32
CA ARG A 300 9.43 12.85 -8.18
C ARG A 300 10.50 11.92 -7.66
N GLN A 301 11.59 12.47 -7.17
CA GLN A 301 12.71 11.69 -6.61
C GLN A 301 12.89 12.02 -5.13
N TYR A 302 13.05 10.99 -4.32
CA TYR A 302 13.18 11.10 -2.88
C TYR A 302 14.39 10.32 -2.37
N HIS A 303 15.03 10.82 -1.34
CA HIS A 303 15.97 10.00 -0.57
C HIS A 303 15.26 8.82 0.07
N LYS A 304 15.89 7.64 0.04
CA LYS A 304 15.38 6.41 0.67
C LYS A 304 15.00 6.61 2.14
N SER A 305 15.77 7.40 2.89
CA SER A 305 15.49 7.70 4.30
C SER A 305 14.22 8.53 4.51
N THR A 306 13.79 9.31 3.51
CA THR A 306 12.54 10.08 3.57
C THR A 306 11.33 9.18 3.38
N ILE A 307 11.39 8.28 2.38
CA ILE A 307 10.26 7.41 2.03
C ILE A 307 10.23 6.12 2.84
N ILE A 308 11.36 5.58 3.29
CA ILE A 308 11.43 4.37 4.13
C ILE A 308 11.75 4.83 5.55
N GLN A 309 10.71 5.16 6.32
CA GLN A 309 10.86 5.59 7.70
C GLN A 309 10.89 4.38 8.64
N ASP A 310 11.88 4.36 9.52
CA ASP A 310 12.02 3.30 10.52
C ASP A 310 11.54 3.79 11.88
N HIS A 311 10.37 3.31 12.30
CA HIS A 311 9.83 3.55 13.64
C HIS A 311 10.14 2.37 14.59
N GLY A 312 11.37 1.83 14.51
CA GLY A 312 11.91 0.77 15.36
C GLY A 312 11.93 -0.60 14.67
N LYS A 313 10.96 -1.47 15.00
CA LYS A 313 10.69 -2.68 14.20
C LYS A 313 9.51 -2.45 13.26
N PHE A 314 9.22 -1.21 12.89
CA PHE A 314 8.06 -0.89 12.08
C PHE A 314 8.47 0.06 10.97
N LYS A 315 9.10 -0.52 9.94
CA LYS A 315 9.44 0.20 8.71
C LYS A 315 8.16 0.53 7.96
N ILE A 316 7.97 1.77 7.55
CA ILE A 316 6.87 2.22 6.71
C ILE A 316 7.44 2.72 5.39
N ILE A 317 6.81 2.37 4.27
CA ILE A 317 7.12 2.92 2.96
C ILE A 317 6.06 3.98 2.64
N HIS A 318 6.46 5.25 2.68
CA HIS A 318 5.66 6.38 2.28
C HIS A 318 5.73 6.57 0.76
N LEU A 319 4.57 6.83 0.18
CA LEU A 319 4.31 7.00 -1.24
C LEU A 319 3.56 8.32 -1.48
N PRO A 320 4.24 9.48 -1.30
CA PRO A 320 3.61 10.79 -1.49
C PRO A 320 3.22 11.04 -2.95
N ILE A 321 1.99 11.48 -3.19
CA ILE A 321 1.48 11.82 -4.53
C ILE A 321 1.35 13.32 -4.78
N ASN A 322 1.54 14.15 -3.76
CA ASN A 322 1.42 15.61 -3.83
C ASN A 322 2.34 16.30 -2.81
N ASP A 323 2.45 17.62 -2.91
CA ASP A 323 3.32 18.44 -2.04
C ASP A 323 2.89 18.39 -0.57
N GLN A 324 1.59 18.19 -0.29
CA GLN A 324 1.05 18.14 1.08
C GLN A 324 1.48 16.87 1.81
N GLU A 325 1.41 15.72 1.13
CA GLU A 325 1.90 14.45 1.68
C GLU A 325 3.42 14.47 1.88
N GLU A 326 4.16 15.04 0.93
CA GLU A 326 5.61 15.24 1.06
C GLU A 326 5.96 16.14 2.26
N PHE A 327 5.27 17.27 2.39
CA PHE A 327 5.41 18.17 3.53
C PHE A 327 5.14 17.46 4.86
N ALA A 328 4.03 16.71 4.95
CA ALA A 328 3.67 15.97 6.15
C ALA A 328 4.74 14.93 6.54
N ILE A 329 5.26 14.15 5.58
CA ILE A 329 6.34 13.18 5.82
C ILE A 329 7.56 13.87 6.45
N ASN A 330 7.94 15.04 5.92
CA ASN A 330 9.08 15.81 6.40
C ASN A 330 8.85 16.39 7.81
N VAL A 331 7.64 16.86 8.11
CA VAL A 331 7.27 17.34 9.46
C VAL A 331 7.33 16.21 10.47
N PHE A 332 6.69 15.07 10.18
CA PHE A 332 6.68 13.90 11.08
C PHE A 332 8.09 13.33 11.30
N GLY A 333 8.97 13.39 10.29
CA GLY A 333 10.36 12.98 10.41
C GLY A 333 11.18 13.77 11.45
N ARG A 334 10.71 14.95 11.89
CA ARG A 334 11.35 15.75 12.94
C ARG A 334 10.93 15.33 14.35
N TRP A 335 9.83 14.59 14.50
CA TRP A 335 9.31 14.17 15.78
C TRP A 335 9.91 12.83 16.21
N LYS A 336 10.30 12.76 17.49
CA LYS A 336 10.96 11.57 18.07
C LYS A 336 10.09 10.85 19.11
N ASN A 337 9.07 11.53 19.62
CA ASN A 337 8.17 10.97 20.61
C ASN A 337 7.06 10.16 19.94
N THR A 338 6.48 9.23 20.68
CA THR A 338 5.25 8.52 20.33
C THR A 338 4.24 8.70 21.46
N LEU A 339 3.02 8.20 21.28
CA LEU A 339 2.01 8.18 22.36
C LEU A 339 2.54 7.50 23.63
N GLU A 340 3.35 6.45 23.48
CA GLU A 340 3.95 5.71 24.59
C GLU A 340 4.86 6.59 25.45
N CYS A 341 5.60 7.53 24.85
CA CYS A 341 6.43 8.50 25.57
C CYS A 341 5.62 9.40 26.51
N TYR A 342 4.32 9.53 26.28
CA TYR A 342 3.39 10.34 27.08
C TYR A 342 2.49 9.48 27.99
N GLY A 343 2.78 8.18 28.11
CA GLY A 343 1.95 7.24 28.87
C GLY A 343 0.58 6.99 28.22
N MET A 344 0.43 7.30 26.93
CA MET A 344 -0.80 7.13 26.17
C MET A 344 -0.73 5.92 25.26
N LYS A 345 -1.90 5.38 24.91
CA LYS A 345 -2.00 4.22 24.03
C LYS A 345 -3.30 4.22 23.25
N VAL A 346 -3.22 3.82 21.99
CA VAL A 346 -4.37 3.44 21.18
C VAL A 346 -4.62 1.95 21.30
N SER A 347 -5.88 1.57 21.51
CA SER A 347 -6.33 0.18 21.59
C SER A 347 -7.56 -0.03 20.70
N THR A 348 -7.79 -1.26 20.22
CA THR A 348 -8.99 -1.57 19.41
C THR A 348 -10.19 -1.82 20.32
N GLY A 349 -11.38 -1.34 19.90
CA GLY A 349 -12.63 -1.52 20.63
C GLY A 349 -12.87 -2.99 21.04
N PRO A 350 -13.19 -3.25 22.32
CA PRO A 350 -13.28 -4.62 22.85
C PRO A 350 -14.55 -5.38 22.42
N VAL A 351 -15.57 -4.67 21.95
CA VAL A 351 -16.83 -5.27 21.51
C VAL A 351 -16.67 -5.79 20.09
N VAL A 352 -16.66 -7.12 19.95
CA VAL A 352 -16.67 -7.81 18.66
C VAL A 352 -18.06 -8.39 18.46
N PRO A 353 -18.94 -7.79 17.63
CA PRO A 353 -20.37 -8.05 17.67
C PRO A 353 -20.76 -9.52 17.55
N PHE A 354 -20.16 -10.23 16.59
CA PHE A 354 -20.46 -11.64 16.35
C PHE A 354 -20.00 -12.57 17.49
N ARG A 355 -19.01 -12.16 18.29
CA ARG A 355 -18.52 -12.89 19.48
C ARG A 355 -19.20 -12.43 20.77
N SER A 356 -20.05 -11.42 20.72
CA SER A 356 -20.65 -10.80 21.92
C SER A 356 -22.16 -10.70 21.85
N LYS A 357 -22.80 -11.39 20.89
CA LYS A 357 -24.26 -11.38 20.63
C LYS A 357 -25.09 -11.52 21.91
N GLU A 358 -24.69 -12.39 22.84
CA GLU A 358 -25.41 -12.61 24.10
C GLU A 358 -25.53 -11.36 24.98
N PHE A 359 -24.61 -10.39 24.85
CA PHE A 359 -24.58 -9.16 25.63
C PHE A 359 -25.17 -7.95 24.91
N LEU A 360 -25.37 -8.00 23.58
CA LEU A 360 -25.78 -6.84 22.80
C LEU A 360 -27.31 -6.72 22.73
N ARG A 361 -27.85 -5.50 22.86
CA ARG A 361 -29.30 -5.24 22.78
C ARG A 361 -29.62 -4.01 21.95
N PHE A 362 -30.75 -4.05 21.24
CA PHE A 362 -31.31 -2.89 20.53
C PHE A 362 -31.95 -1.89 21.50
N GLU A 363 -32.54 -2.37 22.58
CA GLU A 363 -33.26 -1.57 23.58
C GLU A 363 -32.90 -1.99 25.00
N LYS A 364 -33.10 -1.07 25.95
CA LYS A 364 -32.93 -1.36 27.37
C LYS A 364 -34.12 -2.15 27.89
N ARG A 365 -33.86 -3.00 28.88
CA ARG A 365 -34.91 -3.63 29.70
C ARG A 365 -34.76 -3.15 31.15
N SER A 366 -35.86 -2.81 31.81
CA SER A 366 -35.87 -2.14 33.12
C SER A 366 -35.12 -2.90 34.24
N LYS A 367 -34.94 -4.22 34.12
CA LYS A 367 -34.31 -5.07 35.14
C LYS A 367 -32.77 -5.18 35.05
N HIS A 368 -32.12 -4.52 34.09
CA HIS A 368 -30.67 -4.69 33.86
C HIS A 368 -29.94 -3.36 33.72
N LYS A 369 -28.64 -3.37 34.07
CA LYS A 369 -27.71 -2.27 33.78
C LYS A 369 -27.19 -2.40 32.35
N PHE A 370 -27.03 -1.26 31.69
CA PHE A 370 -26.54 -1.19 30.32
C PHE A 370 -25.52 -0.08 30.16
N ALA A 371 -24.52 -0.33 29.32
CA ALA A 371 -23.62 0.67 28.78
C ALA A 371 -24.04 1.01 27.34
N PRO A 372 -23.96 2.28 26.89
CA PRO A 372 -24.14 2.62 25.48
C PRO A 372 -23.06 1.94 24.64
N LEU A 373 -23.44 1.41 23.48
CA LEU A 373 -22.53 0.85 22.49
C LEU A 373 -22.26 1.88 21.40
N VAL A 374 -20.99 2.26 21.26
CA VAL A 374 -20.54 3.20 20.24
C VAL A 374 -20.05 2.44 19.01
N TRP A 375 -20.64 2.78 17.86
CA TRP A 375 -20.25 2.28 16.55
C TRP A 375 -19.51 3.35 15.76
N MET A 376 -18.84 2.90 14.70
CA MET A 376 -18.14 3.78 13.77
C MET A 376 -19.00 4.92 13.22
N HIS A 377 -20.29 4.68 12.94
CA HIS A 377 -21.22 5.69 12.42
C HIS A 377 -21.62 6.77 13.45
N ASN A 378 -21.39 6.53 14.74
CA ASN A 378 -21.61 7.53 15.79
C ASN A 378 -20.45 8.51 15.94
N CYS A 379 -19.28 8.17 15.40
CA CYS A 379 -18.06 8.97 15.55
C CYS A 379 -17.92 9.90 14.35
N LEU A 380 -18.22 11.19 14.52
CA LEU A 380 -18.00 12.25 13.52
C LEU A 380 -16.73 13.03 13.89
N LYS A 381 -16.17 13.81 12.95
CA LYS A 381 -15.05 14.71 13.27
C LYS A 381 -15.44 15.60 14.45
N MET A 382 -14.64 15.56 15.50
CA MET A 382 -14.81 16.36 16.73
C MET A 382 -16.12 16.14 17.51
N ARG A 383 -17.01 15.21 17.09
CA ARG A 383 -18.34 15.05 17.71
C ARG A 383 -18.79 13.60 17.80
N LEU A 384 -19.16 13.17 19.01
CA LEU A 384 -19.86 11.91 19.24
C LEU A 384 -21.37 12.13 19.12
N ASP A 385 -22.03 11.36 18.25
CA ASP A 385 -23.48 11.43 18.06
C ASP A 385 -24.13 10.05 18.22
N LEU A 386 -24.65 9.79 19.42
CA LEU A 386 -25.36 8.56 19.76
C LEU A 386 -26.82 8.56 19.29
N SER A 387 -27.32 9.67 18.73
CA SER A 387 -28.68 9.74 18.16
C SER A 387 -28.74 9.09 16.77
N ILE A 388 -27.60 9.01 16.06
CA ILE A 388 -27.47 8.30 14.80
C ILE A 388 -27.62 6.80 15.08
N THR A 389 -28.71 6.20 14.58
CA THR A 389 -28.98 4.77 14.76
C THR A 389 -29.15 4.07 13.42
N LYS A 390 -28.82 2.78 13.38
CA LYS A 390 -29.12 1.88 12.27
C LYS A 390 -29.97 0.72 12.78
N SER A 391 -30.99 0.33 12.02
CA SER A 391 -31.96 -0.70 12.42
C SER A 391 -31.31 -2.08 12.65
N ASP A 392 -30.20 -2.37 11.98
CA ASP A 392 -29.46 -3.63 12.08
C ASP A 392 -28.35 -3.62 13.15
N LYS A 393 -28.15 -2.50 13.87
CA LYS A 393 -27.08 -2.34 14.88
C LYS A 393 -27.63 -2.22 16.30
N GLN A 394 -27.11 -3.05 17.20
CA GLN A 394 -27.46 -2.99 18.63
C GLN A 394 -26.94 -1.69 19.26
N ARG A 395 -27.64 -1.13 20.24
CA ARG A 395 -27.29 0.18 20.85
C ARG A 395 -26.73 0.08 22.25
N TRP A 396 -26.83 -1.11 22.86
CA TRP A 396 -26.51 -1.32 24.27
C TRP A 396 -25.68 -2.58 24.46
N VAL A 397 -24.75 -2.52 25.40
CA VAL A 397 -24.09 -3.70 25.98
C VAL A 397 -24.65 -3.91 27.37
N LEU A 398 -25.12 -5.13 27.67
CA LEU A 398 -25.47 -5.55 29.02
C LEU A 398 -24.25 -5.35 29.92
N ASP A 399 -24.41 -4.66 31.05
CA ASP A 399 -23.31 -4.35 31.96
C ASP A 399 -23.36 -5.26 33.19
N ASN A 400 -22.53 -6.31 33.18
CA ASN A 400 -22.44 -7.31 34.24
C ASN A 400 -21.06 -7.97 34.28
N ASN A 401 -20.81 -8.83 35.27
CA ASN A 401 -19.53 -9.50 35.44
C ASN A 401 -19.08 -10.32 34.22
N ARG A 402 -20.01 -10.85 33.41
CA ARG A 402 -19.71 -11.62 32.20
C ARG A 402 -19.32 -10.75 31.01
N SER A 403 -19.68 -9.47 31.01
CA SER A 403 -19.39 -8.51 29.94
C SER A 403 -18.34 -7.46 30.31
N ASN A 404 -17.74 -7.53 31.51
CA ASN A 404 -16.73 -6.58 31.98
C ASN A 404 -15.57 -6.38 30.98
N SER A 405 -15.16 -7.43 30.26
CA SER A 405 -14.10 -7.33 29.24
C SER A 405 -14.55 -6.66 27.93
N LYS A 406 -15.83 -6.27 27.82
CA LYS A 406 -16.47 -5.67 26.63
C LYS A 406 -16.86 -4.22 26.86
N THR A 407 -16.84 -3.76 28.10
CA THR A 407 -17.14 -2.39 28.47
C THR A 407 -15.92 -1.76 29.13
N LEU A 408 -15.75 -0.46 28.96
CA LEU A 408 -14.69 0.32 29.58
C LEU A 408 -15.31 1.25 30.63
N ALA A 409 -14.52 1.67 31.62
CA ALA A 409 -14.94 2.71 32.55
C ALA A 409 -15.25 4.02 31.79
N ASN A 410 -16.21 4.80 32.27
CA ASN A 410 -16.48 6.11 31.71
C ASN A 410 -15.33 7.07 32.09
N LYS A 411 -14.50 7.41 31.11
CA LYS A 411 -13.32 8.26 31.20
C LYS A 411 -13.24 9.12 29.94
N ASN A 412 -12.28 10.03 29.88
CA ASN A 412 -11.97 10.73 28.65
C ASN A 412 -11.24 9.80 27.67
N TYR A 413 -11.71 9.78 26.43
CA TYR A 413 -11.13 9.00 25.32
C TYR A 413 -11.09 9.84 24.05
N VAL A 414 -10.21 9.47 23.11
CA VAL A 414 -10.37 9.89 21.70
C VAL A 414 -10.66 8.65 20.87
N LEU A 415 -11.85 8.58 20.28
CA LEU A 415 -12.23 7.50 19.38
C LEU A 415 -11.73 7.79 17.98
N LEU A 416 -11.16 6.79 17.32
CA LEU A 416 -10.62 6.88 15.98
C LEU A 416 -11.33 5.85 15.10
N ARG A 417 -11.89 6.26 13.97
CA ARG A 417 -12.42 5.30 12.99
C ARG A 417 -11.29 4.40 12.51
N ARG A 418 -11.49 3.08 12.61
CA ARG A 418 -10.51 2.10 12.15
C ARG A 418 -10.64 1.80 10.66
N PHE A 419 -11.82 1.95 10.09
CA PHE A 419 -12.08 1.65 8.68
C PHE A 419 -12.32 2.94 7.92
N SER A 420 -11.52 3.15 6.89
CA SER A 420 -11.66 4.25 5.93
C SER A 420 -11.12 3.78 4.58
N SER A 421 -11.93 3.93 3.54
CA SER A 421 -11.50 3.69 2.17
C SER A 421 -10.59 4.84 1.68
N LYS A 422 -9.91 4.69 0.54
CA LYS A 422 -9.12 5.80 -0.05
C LYS A 422 -10.02 6.88 -0.61
N ASP A 423 -11.16 6.47 -1.15
CA ASP A 423 -12.19 7.31 -1.75
C ASP A 423 -13.05 8.03 -0.69
N ASP A 424 -12.89 7.65 0.59
CA ASP A 424 -13.47 8.40 1.69
C ASP A 424 -12.81 9.78 1.73
N GLU A 425 -13.62 10.81 1.91
CA GLU A 425 -13.18 12.20 2.06
C GLU A 425 -12.09 12.33 3.13
N TYR A 426 -12.21 11.55 4.21
CA TYR A 426 -11.25 11.53 5.31
C TYR A 426 -10.78 10.12 5.65
N LYS A 427 -9.47 9.96 5.66
CA LYS A 427 -8.77 8.76 6.10
C LYS A 427 -8.83 8.66 7.62
N LEU A 428 -8.65 9.78 8.31
CA LEU A 428 -8.75 9.89 9.76
C LEU A 428 -10.03 10.60 10.18
N VAL A 429 -10.70 10.03 11.18
CA VAL A 429 -11.80 10.68 11.90
C VAL A 429 -11.59 10.42 13.38
N ALA A 430 -11.31 11.50 14.11
CA ALA A 430 -11.15 11.50 15.56
C ALA A 430 -12.35 12.15 16.24
N THR A 431 -12.82 11.53 17.32
CA THR A 431 -13.98 11.95 18.08
C THR A 431 -13.62 11.97 19.57
N PRO A 432 -13.52 13.15 20.21
CA PRO A 432 -13.30 13.22 21.65
C PRO A 432 -14.56 12.74 22.38
N VAL A 433 -14.35 12.04 23.49
CA VAL A 433 -15.40 11.57 24.39
C VAL A 433 -15.02 11.98 25.79
N PHE A 434 -15.91 12.71 26.46
CA PHE A 434 -15.67 13.24 27.80
C PHE A 434 -16.58 12.55 28.82
N ALA A 435 -16.01 12.23 29.98
CA ALA A 435 -16.70 11.44 31.00
C ALA A 435 -17.96 12.14 31.53
N ASP A 436 -17.91 13.47 31.67
CA ASP A 436 -19.00 14.32 32.15
C ASP A 436 -20.21 14.36 31.20
N LYS A 437 -20.00 14.10 29.90
CA LYS A 437 -21.08 14.06 28.90
C LYS A 437 -21.79 12.71 28.82
N LEU A 438 -21.16 11.64 29.31
CA LEU A 438 -21.74 10.31 29.33
C LEU A 438 -22.51 10.07 30.63
N LYS A 439 -23.84 9.88 30.53
CA LYS A 439 -24.73 9.59 31.67
C LYS A 439 -24.61 8.16 32.23
N TYR A 440 -23.54 7.43 31.89
CA TYR A 440 -23.38 6.01 32.22
C TYR A 440 -21.99 5.78 32.83
N PRO A 441 -21.85 4.87 33.81
CA PRO A 441 -20.56 4.60 34.44
C PRO A 441 -19.58 3.85 33.53
N ARG A 442 -20.08 3.27 32.42
CA ARG A 442 -19.32 2.45 31.49
C ARG A 442 -19.77 2.68 30.05
N ILE A 443 -18.91 2.35 29.10
CA ILE A 443 -19.11 2.51 27.66
C ILE A 443 -18.67 1.25 26.91
N GLY A 444 -19.43 0.83 25.91
CA GLY A 444 -19.01 -0.19 24.95
C GLY A 444 -18.44 0.47 23.70
N ILE A 445 -17.25 0.05 23.25
CA ILE A 445 -16.63 0.54 22.01
C ILE A 445 -16.47 -0.64 21.06
N GLU A 446 -17.02 -0.51 19.85
CA GLU A 446 -17.01 -1.56 18.84
C GLU A 446 -15.67 -1.66 18.08
N ASN A 447 -15.32 -2.85 17.58
CA ASN A 447 -13.99 -3.15 17.05
C ASN A 447 -13.63 -2.52 15.69
N HIS A 448 -14.55 -1.82 15.02
CA HIS A 448 -14.28 -0.91 13.90
C HIS A 448 -13.91 0.50 14.38
N LEU A 449 -13.77 0.70 15.69
CA LEU A 449 -13.15 1.87 16.30
C LEU A 449 -11.85 1.45 17.02
N ASN A 450 -10.89 2.36 17.00
CA ASN A 450 -9.82 2.39 18.00
C ASN A 450 -10.16 3.46 19.05
N TYR A 451 -9.59 3.36 20.24
CA TYR A 451 -9.71 4.36 21.30
C TYR A 451 -8.33 4.67 21.89
N LEU A 452 -8.00 5.95 21.95
CA LEU A 452 -6.83 6.50 22.61
C LEU A 452 -7.17 6.74 24.08
N HIS A 453 -6.34 6.23 24.98
CA HIS A 453 -6.48 6.36 26.42
C HIS A 453 -5.13 6.40 27.14
N ARG A 454 -5.14 6.66 28.45
CA ARG A 454 -3.99 6.56 29.34
C ARG A 454 -4.16 5.29 30.20
N PRO A 455 -3.41 4.20 29.98
CA PRO A 455 -3.62 2.93 30.68
C PRO A 455 -3.56 3.05 32.21
N ASP A 456 -2.57 3.75 32.73
CA ASP A 456 -2.31 3.91 34.17
C ASP A 456 -2.88 5.23 34.73
N GLY A 457 -3.95 5.76 34.11
CA GLY A 457 -4.55 7.01 34.53
C GLY A 457 -5.78 7.40 33.72
N GLU A 458 -5.91 8.70 33.47
CA GLU A 458 -6.96 9.29 32.64
C GLU A 458 -6.36 10.37 31.73
N LEU A 459 -6.99 10.61 30.58
CA LEU A 459 -6.65 11.75 29.73
C LEU A 459 -7.30 13.01 30.31
N GLY A 460 -6.55 14.11 30.41
CA GLY A 460 -7.15 15.41 30.68
C GLY A 460 -8.10 15.82 29.55
N ALA A 461 -9.11 16.63 29.85
CA ALA A 461 -10.06 17.09 28.84
C ALA A 461 -9.37 17.86 27.70
N ILE A 462 -8.47 18.78 28.06
CA ILE A 462 -7.67 19.56 27.09
C ILE A 462 -6.72 18.67 26.28
N GLU A 463 -6.08 17.69 26.92
CA GLU A 463 -5.23 16.72 26.21
C GLU A 463 -6.03 15.92 25.17
N ALA A 464 -7.18 15.38 25.58
CA ALA A 464 -8.06 14.63 24.68
C ALA A 464 -8.58 15.50 23.53
N LEU A 465 -8.90 16.75 23.80
CA LEU A 465 -9.32 17.71 22.78
C LEU A 465 -8.20 18.00 21.79
N GLY A 466 -6.99 18.34 22.26
CA GLY A 466 -5.84 18.61 21.42
C GLY A 466 -5.44 17.43 20.53
N LEU A 467 -5.48 16.20 21.07
CA LEU A 467 -5.28 14.99 20.28
C LEU A 467 -6.35 14.82 19.20
N ALA A 468 -7.62 15.06 19.52
CA ALA A 468 -8.71 14.96 18.55
C ALA A 468 -8.57 16.00 17.42
N VAL A 469 -8.16 17.23 17.74
CA VAL A 469 -7.88 18.28 16.75
C VAL A 469 -6.72 17.85 15.85
N LEU A 470 -5.60 17.41 16.42
CA LEU A 470 -4.44 16.93 15.66
C LEU A 470 -4.79 15.81 14.69
N TYR A 471 -5.46 14.76 15.15
CA TYR A 471 -5.83 13.63 14.29
C TYR A 471 -6.89 13.99 13.22
N ASN A 472 -7.58 15.12 13.35
CA ASN A 472 -8.52 15.60 12.33
C ASN A 472 -7.93 16.62 11.35
N SER A 473 -6.68 17.07 11.58
CA SER A 473 -5.96 18.05 10.74
C SER A 473 -5.53 17.48 9.39
N SER A 474 -5.38 18.36 8.40
CA SER A 474 -4.88 18.01 7.07
C SER A 474 -3.44 17.48 7.12
N LEU A 475 -2.64 17.90 8.10
CA LEU A 475 -1.28 17.39 8.32
C LEU A 475 -1.27 15.89 8.64
N PHE A 476 -2.07 15.46 9.62
CA PHE A 476 -2.17 14.04 9.98
C PHE A 476 -2.85 13.24 8.86
N GLU A 477 -3.87 13.80 8.23
CA GLU A 477 -4.53 13.21 7.08
C GLU A 477 -3.54 12.89 5.95
N ALA A 478 -2.74 13.88 5.53
CA ALA A 478 -1.73 13.74 4.48
C ALA A 478 -0.65 12.70 4.86
N TYR A 479 -0.17 12.73 6.12
CA TYR A 479 0.79 11.74 6.59
C TYR A 479 0.24 10.31 6.49
N PHE A 480 -0.98 10.05 6.98
CA PHE A 480 -1.56 8.70 6.91
C PHE A 480 -1.91 8.28 5.48
N ARG A 481 -2.34 9.20 4.61
CA ARG A 481 -2.60 8.89 3.19
C ARG A 481 -1.35 8.48 2.41
N SER A 482 -0.19 9.03 2.78
CA SER A 482 1.07 8.72 2.09
C SER A 482 1.47 7.23 2.18
N PHE A 483 1.11 6.50 3.23
CA PHE A 483 1.48 5.07 3.37
C PHE A 483 0.29 4.10 3.48
N SER A 484 -0.94 4.62 3.56
CA SER A 484 -2.13 3.78 3.72
C SER A 484 -2.51 3.09 2.42
N GLY A 485 -2.01 1.87 2.19
CA GLY A 485 -2.48 0.97 1.12
C GLY A 485 -3.66 0.07 1.53
N ASN A 486 -4.17 0.19 2.76
CA ASN A 486 -5.22 -0.64 3.33
C ASN A 486 -6.48 0.20 3.64
N THR A 487 -7.64 -0.47 3.72
CA THR A 487 -8.90 0.14 4.17
C THR A 487 -8.99 0.32 5.69
N GLN A 488 -7.94 -0.06 6.43
CA GLN A 488 -7.92 -0.04 7.88
C GLN A 488 -6.70 0.74 8.40
N ILE A 489 -6.90 1.42 9.53
CA ILE A 489 -5.86 2.06 10.33
C ILE A 489 -5.74 1.29 11.64
N SER A 490 -4.64 0.56 11.80
CA SER A 490 -4.44 -0.29 12.97
C SER A 490 -4.03 0.53 14.20
N ALA A 491 -4.39 0.02 15.39
CA ALA A 491 -3.88 0.57 16.64
C ALA A 491 -2.34 0.54 16.72
N THR A 492 -1.69 -0.41 16.04
CA THR A 492 -0.23 -0.49 16.03
C THR A 492 0.40 0.65 15.26
N GLU A 493 -0.11 0.97 14.08
CA GLU A 493 0.33 2.13 13.30
C GLU A 493 0.18 3.40 14.12
N LEU A 494 -1.02 3.64 14.68
CA LEU A 494 -1.30 4.84 15.50
C LEU A 494 -0.37 4.97 16.72
N ASN A 495 0.01 3.87 17.36
CA ASN A 495 0.94 3.89 18.49
C ASN A 495 2.40 4.11 18.08
N LYS A 496 2.78 3.78 16.84
CA LYS A 496 4.15 3.94 16.32
C LYS A 496 4.34 5.23 15.52
N THR A 497 3.26 5.91 15.17
CA THR A 497 3.28 7.23 14.56
C THR A 497 4.02 8.24 15.46
N PRO A 498 4.98 9.00 14.91
CA PRO A 498 5.61 10.11 15.62
C PRO A 498 4.59 11.17 16.04
N MET A 499 4.79 11.76 17.22
CA MET A 499 3.92 12.77 17.80
C MET A 499 4.70 14.06 18.13
N PRO A 500 4.09 15.24 17.96
CA PRO A 500 4.69 16.50 18.41
C PRO A 500 4.85 16.52 19.95
N PRO A 501 5.61 17.48 20.51
CA PRO A 501 5.73 17.67 21.97
C PRO A 501 4.37 17.74 22.65
N LEU A 502 4.26 17.17 23.86
CA LEU A 502 3.01 17.11 24.61
C LEU A 502 2.46 18.51 24.91
N GLU A 503 3.35 19.48 25.16
CA GLU A 503 3.01 20.88 25.40
C GLU A 503 2.26 21.48 24.20
N SER A 504 2.69 21.17 22.97
CA SER A 504 2.01 21.59 21.75
C SER A 504 0.64 20.93 21.61
N ILE A 505 0.51 19.64 21.95
CA ILE A 505 -0.77 18.93 21.92
C ILE A 505 -1.76 19.59 22.89
N VAL A 506 -1.32 19.90 24.12
CA VAL A 506 -2.15 20.57 25.13
C VAL A 506 -2.54 21.97 24.66
N GLU A 507 -1.61 22.72 24.09
CA GLU A 507 -1.88 24.08 23.62
C GLU A 507 -2.88 24.12 22.46
N ILE A 508 -2.80 23.17 21.53
CA ILE A 508 -3.83 22.98 20.49
C ILE A 508 -5.22 22.78 21.10
N GLY A 509 -5.30 21.98 22.18
CA GLY A 509 -6.55 21.78 22.91
C GLY A 509 -7.10 23.06 23.53
N ARG A 510 -6.23 23.89 24.15
CA ARG A 510 -6.61 25.17 24.75
C ARG A 510 -7.09 26.18 23.71
N GLU A 511 -6.37 26.32 22.62
CA GLU A 511 -6.73 27.23 21.53
C GLU A 511 -8.06 26.84 20.89
N TYR A 512 -8.30 25.54 20.70
CA TYR A 512 -9.57 25.05 20.17
C TYR A 512 -10.75 25.32 21.11
N GLU A 513 -10.59 25.08 22.42
CA GLU A 513 -11.62 25.40 23.42
C GLU A 513 -11.92 26.91 23.46
N ARG A 514 -10.88 27.75 23.38
CA ARG A 514 -11.00 29.22 23.42
C ARG A 514 -11.69 29.79 22.18
N LEU A 515 -11.32 29.33 20.99
CA LEU A 515 -11.75 29.94 19.73
C LEU A 515 -13.01 29.29 19.16
N SER A 516 -13.29 28.03 19.53
CA SER A 516 -14.44 27.25 19.04
C SER A 516 -14.58 27.28 17.52
N LEU A 517 -13.46 27.29 16.78
CA LEU A 517 -13.47 27.34 15.32
C LEU A 517 -14.06 26.03 14.76
N GLU A 518 -15.02 26.17 13.86
CA GLU A 518 -15.66 25.05 13.18
C GLU A 518 -14.94 24.72 11.87
N GLY A 519 -15.06 23.46 11.43
CA GLY A 519 -14.53 23.02 10.15
C GLY A 519 -13.02 22.74 10.14
N ILE A 520 -12.54 22.30 8.97
CA ILE A 520 -11.15 21.92 8.76
C ILE A 520 -10.21 23.12 8.79
N GLU A 521 -10.62 24.27 8.22
CA GLU A 521 -9.84 25.51 8.20
C GLU A 521 -9.48 25.98 9.62
N GLY A 522 -10.43 25.91 10.55
CA GLY A 522 -10.21 26.26 11.95
C GLY A 522 -9.24 25.31 12.67
N ILE A 523 -9.35 24.00 12.39
CA ILE A 523 -8.43 22.99 12.90
C ILE A 523 -7.02 23.24 12.39
N ASP A 524 -6.88 23.45 11.08
CA ASP A 524 -5.59 23.62 10.41
C ASP A 524 -4.92 24.95 10.77
N ASP A 525 -5.68 26.04 10.96
CA ASP A 525 -5.12 27.28 11.50
C ASP A 525 -4.50 27.07 12.88
N ILE A 526 -5.25 26.46 13.83
CA ILE A 526 -4.76 26.22 15.19
C ILE A 526 -3.51 25.33 15.17
N VAL A 527 -3.56 24.21 14.46
CA VAL A 527 -2.43 23.29 14.33
C VAL A 527 -1.22 23.99 13.69
N GLY A 528 -1.45 24.75 12.63
CA GLY A 528 -0.43 25.54 11.94
C GLY A 528 0.24 26.57 12.85
N ARG A 529 -0.50 27.38 13.62
CA ARG A 529 0.15 28.35 14.53
C ARG A 529 0.91 27.67 15.66
N VAL A 530 0.31 26.68 16.32
CA VAL A 530 0.92 26.06 17.50
C VAL A 530 2.18 25.27 17.14
N LEU A 531 2.19 24.63 15.96
CA LEU A 531 3.36 23.88 15.48
C LEU A 531 4.37 24.73 14.70
N GLY A 532 4.06 26.00 14.42
CA GLY A 532 4.91 26.88 13.60
C GLY A 532 5.00 26.45 12.14
N LEU A 533 3.88 26.00 11.56
CA LEU A 533 3.76 25.46 10.21
C LEU A 533 2.81 26.34 9.40
N GLU A 534 3.34 27.38 8.75
CA GLU A 534 2.54 28.32 7.95
C GLU A 534 1.92 27.65 6.71
N GLU A 535 2.59 26.63 6.15
CA GLU A 535 2.14 25.92 4.95
C GLU A 535 0.86 25.10 5.17
N ILE A 536 0.48 24.80 6.42
CA ILE A 536 -0.79 24.12 6.73
C ILE A 536 -2.00 25.03 6.43
N ARG A 537 -1.82 26.37 6.49
CA ARG A 537 -2.91 27.34 6.28
C ARG A 537 -3.25 27.57 4.79
N ALA A 538 -2.41 27.07 3.88
CA ALA A 538 -2.57 27.21 2.43
C ALA A 538 -3.04 25.90 1.76
N ILE A 539 -3.37 24.89 2.57
CA ILE A 539 -3.92 23.58 2.17
C ILE A 539 -5.44 23.67 2.26
#